data_AF-A0A833N587-F1
#
_entry.id   AF-A0A833N587-F1
#
_cell.length_a   1.000
_cell.length_b   1.000
_cell.length_c   1.000
_cell.angle_alpha   90.00
_cell.angle_beta   90.00
_cell.angle_gamma   90.00
#
_symmetry.space_group_name_H-M   'P 1'
#
loop_
_entity.id
_entity.type
_entity.pdbx_description
1 polymer ?
#
loop_
_entity_poly.entity_id
_entity_poly.type
_entity_poly.pdbx_seq_one_letter_code
_entity_poly.pdbx_strand_id
1 'polypeptide(L)'
;MGIFDKIFSSQPKSYDKYGDILKKVMTTKEQRLEAIEALENIAPEQSVPQLLKRFEISVDSGLIDNREKEKCLNIIVEFGEKSKPFVKKIIESQRRISWPIKIAEKIFSHDEYAEILINNLKTNIAVFDESVLERNEEIMLALKEVKGKEEIIVNKVTEFLSSRDENLKMAALECLEEQAKQNITAKEIIINLSNQPVTDENSRFMGVVNSIIQAHKWA
;
A
#
# COMPACT_ATOMS: atom_id res chain seq x y z
N MET A 1 4.61 -11.45 -44.91
CA MET A 1 3.81 -11.32 -43.68
C MET A 1 3.42 -9.86 -43.54
N GLY A 2 2.13 -9.60 -43.68
CA GLY A 2 1.60 -8.32 -44.14
C GLY A 2 1.41 -7.28 -43.05
N ILE A 3 1.55 -6.02 -43.47
CA ILE A 3 1.32 -4.80 -42.69
C ILE A 3 -0.15 -4.68 -42.22
N PHE A 4 -1.04 -5.51 -42.77
CA PHE A 4 -2.47 -5.62 -42.44
C PHE A 4 -2.77 -6.49 -41.20
N ASP A 5 -1.88 -7.40 -40.77
CA ASP A 5 -2.08 -8.18 -39.53
C ASP A 5 -1.95 -7.32 -38.26
N LYS A 6 -1.27 -6.17 -38.35
CA LYS A 6 -1.10 -5.22 -37.25
C LYS A 6 -2.28 -4.27 -37.03
N ILE A 7 -3.24 -4.22 -37.96
CA ILE A 7 -4.37 -3.25 -37.91
C ILE A 7 -5.67 -3.91 -37.39
N PHE A 8 -5.76 -5.25 -37.36
CA PHE A 8 -6.97 -5.98 -36.96
C PHE A 8 -6.89 -6.71 -35.60
N SER A 9 -5.81 -6.55 -34.81
CA SER A 9 -5.61 -7.32 -33.58
C SER A 9 -6.04 -6.63 -32.28
N SER A 10 -6.83 -5.54 -32.32
CA SER A 10 -7.18 -4.76 -31.12
C SER A 10 -8.63 -4.90 -30.67
N GLN A 11 -9.29 -6.02 -30.99
CA GLN A 11 -10.55 -6.35 -30.29
C GLN A 11 -10.17 -6.67 -28.83
N PRO A 12 -10.66 -5.91 -27.83
CA PRO A 12 -10.39 -6.22 -26.44
C PRO A 12 -10.84 -7.65 -26.16
N LYS A 13 -10.03 -8.41 -25.43
CA LYS A 13 -10.42 -9.78 -25.09
C LYS A 13 -11.72 -9.72 -24.30
N SER A 14 -12.54 -10.76 -24.40
CA SER A 14 -13.88 -10.77 -23.78
C SER A 14 -13.86 -10.41 -22.29
N TYR A 15 -12.75 -10.64 -21.59
CA TYR A 15 -12.59 -10.32 -20.16
C TYR A 15 -12.12 -8.88 -19.86
N ASP A 16 -11.48 -8.19 -20.81
CA ASP A 16 -10.98 -6.82 -20.59
C ASP A 16 -12.12 -5.84 -20.32
N LYS A 17 -13.28 -6.08 -20.93
CA LYS A 17 -14.51 -5.31 -20.72
C LYS A 17 -14.93 -5.29 -19.24
N TYR A 18 -14.69 -6.37 -18.49
CA TYR A 18 -15.05 -6.44 -17.08
C TYR A 18 -14.15 -5.53 -16.25
N GLY A 19 -12.84 -5.51 -16.52
CA GLY A 19 -11.94 -4.56 -15.88
C GLY A 19 -12.27 -3.10 -16.21
N ASP A 20 -12.72 -2.83 -17.44
CA ASP A 20 -13.17 -1.49 -17.83
C ASP A 20 -14.45 -1.06 -17.10
N ILE A 21 -15.36 -2.00 -16.83
CA ILE A 21 -16.52 -1.75 -15.96
C ILE A 21 -16.05 -1.42 -14.53
N LEU A 22 -15.11 -2.20 -13.98
CA LEU A 22 -14.66 -2.04 -12.59
C LEU A 22 -13.88 -0.75 -12.30
N LYS A 23 -13.22 -0.16 -13.29
CA LYS A 23 -12.49 1.13 -13.14
C LYS A 23 -13.31 2.37 -13.47
N LYS A 24 -14.59 2.22 -13.84
CA LYS A 24 -15.40 3.34 -14.34
C LYS A 24 -16.45 3.76 -13.32
N VAL A 25 -16.31 4.97 -12.78
CA VAL A 25 -17.19 5.54 -11.73
C VAL A 25 -18.67 5.52 -12.12
N MET A 26 -18.99 5.80 -13.38
CA MET A 26 -20.38 5.89 -13.86
C MET A 26 -21.09 4.54 -14.07
N THR A 27 -20.41 3.41 -13.83
CA THR A 27 -21.06 2.09 -13.93
C THR A 27 -22.01 1.88 -12.75
N THR A 28 -23.06 1.09 -12.95
CA THR A 28 -23.96 0.75 -11.85
C THR A 28 -23.33 -0.32 -10.96
N LYS A 29 -23.85 -0.46 -9.74
CA LYS A 29 -23.47 -1.53 -8.82
C LYS A 29 -23.69 -2.90 -9.45
N GLU A 30 -24.81 -3.10 -10.12
CA GLU A 30 -25.21 -4.37 -10.73
C GLU A 30 -24.22 -4.77 -11.83
N GLN A 31 -23.83 -3.81 -12.68
CA GLN A 31 -22.82 -4.03 -13.72
C GLN A 31 -21.45 -4.43 -13.12
N ARG A 32 -21.03 -3.76 -12.05
CA ARG A 32 -19.78 -4.10 -11.37
C ARG A 32 -19.84 -5.47 -10.71
N LEU A 33 -20.95 -5.80 -10.05
CA LEU A 33 -21.12 -7.10 -9.41
C LEU A 33 -21.09 -8.23 -10.43
N GLU A 34 -21.82 -8.08 -11.54
CA GLU A 34 -21.80 -9.04 -12.66
C GLU A 34 -20.39 -9.20 -13.24
N ALA A 35 -19.64 -8.09 -13.39
CA ALA A 35 -18.26 -8.12 -13.85
C ALA A 35 -17.33 -8.88 -12.88
N ILE A 36 -17.49 -8.69 -11.56
CA ILE A 36 -16.73 -9.42 -10.54
C ILE A 36 -17.04 -10.93 -10.61
N GLU A 37 -18.32 -11.29 -10.69
CA GLU A 37 -18.78 -12.70 -10.76
C GLU A 37 -18.33 -13.40 -12.05
N ALA A 38 -18.31 -12.67 -13.17
CA ALA A 38 -17.79 -13.19 -14.42
C ALA A 38 -16.29 -13.48 -14.34
N LEU A 39 -15.54 -12.64 -13.62
CA LEU A 39 -14.08 -12.78 -13.45
C LEU A 39 -13.70 -13.93 -12.49
N GLU A 40 -14.57 -14.31 -11.55
CA GLU A 40 -14.36 -15.43 -10.63
C GLU A 40 -14.14 -16.77 -11.36
N ASN A 41 -14.84 -16.97 -12.48
CA ASN A 41 -14.81 -18.20 -13.27
C ASN A 41 -13.76 -18.20 -14.40
N ILE A 42 -12.89 -17.18 -14.45
CA ILE A 42 -11.87 -17.01 -15.49
C ILE A 42 -10.49 -17.39 -14.93
N ALA A 43 -9.61 -17.86 -15.80
CA ALA A 43 -8.24 -18.19 -15.43
C ALA A 43 -7.55 -17.02 -14.69
N PRO A 44 -6.83 -17.27 -13.58
CA PRO A 44 -6.25 -16.22 -12.72
C PRO A 44 -5.40 -15.20 -13.47
N GLU A 45 -4.62 -15.66 -14.45
CA GLU A 45 -3.69 -14.84 -15.23
C GLU A 45 -4.42 -13.81 -16.09
N GLN A 46 -5.70 -14.03 -16.38
CA GLN A 46 -6.58 -13.12 -17.09
C GLN A 46 -7.46 -12.32 -16.14
N SER A 47 -7.89 -12.94 -15.03
CA SER A 47 -8.85 -12.37 -14.09
C SER A 47 -8.23 -11.36 -13.13
N VAL A 48 -7.12 -11.71 -12.48
CA VAL A 48 -6.47 -10.90 -11.44
C VAL A 48 -6.14 -9.47 -11.91
N PRO A 49 -5.54 -9.25 -13.10
CA PRO A 49 -5.30 -7.89 -13.59
C PRO A 49 -6.56 -7.04 -13.74
N GLN A 50 -7.71 -7.66 -14.02
CA GLN A 50 -8.98 -6.94 -14.20
C GLN A 50 -9.66 -6.67 -12.86
N LEU A 51 -9.60 -7.62 -11.92
CA LEU A 51 -10.13 -7.43 -10.56
C LEU A 51 -9.38 -6.32 -9.83
N LEU A 52 -8.05 -6.24 -9.98
CA LEU A 52 -7.21 -5.22 -9.35
C LEU A 52 -7.59 -3.79 -9.74
N LYS A 53 -8.16 -3.59 -10.95
CA LYS A 53 -8.66 -2.29 -11.40
C LYS A 53 -9.78 -1.73 -10.52
N ARG A 54 -10.50 -2.58 -9.76
CA ARG A 54 -11.55 -2.12 -8.83
C ARG A 54 -10.98 -1.25 -7.70
N PHE A 55 -9.71 -1.42 -7.35
CA PHE A 55 -9.06 -0.67 -6.28
C PHE A 55 -8.57 0.72 -6.72
N GLU A 56 -8.55 1.02 -8.02
CA GLU A 56 -8.10 2.30 -8.57
C GLU A 56 -9.08 3.45 -8.29
N ILE A 57 -10.36 3.13 -8.09
CA ILE A 57 -11.43 4.11 -7.87
C ILE A 57 -12.18 3.89 -6.56
N SER A 58 -12.79 4.95 -6.08
CA SER A 58 -13.83 4.92 -5.04
C SER A 58 -15.13 5.38 -5.67
N VAL A 59 -16.25 4.75 -5.31
CA VAL A 59 -17.60 5.18 -5.74
C VAL A 59 -18.43 5.67 -4.55
N ASP A 60 -19.41 6.55 -4.80
CA ASP A 60 -20.08 7.40 -3.81
C ASP A 60 -20.77 6.66 -2.64
N SER A 61 -21.08 5.37 -2.78
CA SER A 61 -21.59 4.57 -1.66
C SER A 61 -20.47 3.78 -1.00
N GLY A 62 -19.82 4.34 0.03
CA GLY A 62 -18.66 3.74 0.70
C GLY A 62 -18.89 2.31 1.21
N LEU A 63 -20.09 1.98 1.70
CA LEU A 63 -20.42 0.61 2.14
C LEU A 63 -20.46 -0.38 0.96
N ILE A 64 -21.05 0.04 -0.16
CA ILE A 64 -21.14 -0.78 -1.37
C ILE A 64 -19.75 -0.92 -2.02
N ASP A 65 -19.00 0.19 -2.10
CA ASP A 65 -17.62 0.21 -2.59
C ASP A 65 -16.74 -0.79 -1.83
N ASN A 66 -16.80 -0.76 -0.50
CA ASN A 66 -16.06 -1.70 0.34
C ASN A 66 -16.49 -3.15 0.12
N ARG A 67 -17.79 -3.45 0.02
CA ARG A 67 -18.27 -4.82 -0.24
C ARG A 67 -17.79 -5.37 -1.57
N GLU A 68 -17.80 -4.55 -2.62
CA GLU A 68 -17.28 -4.93 -3.94
C GLU A 68 -15.76 -5.18 -3.89
N LYS A 69 -15.01 -4.31 -3.22
CA LYS A 69 -13.56 -4.46 -3.03
C LYS A 69 -13.20 -5.70 -2.20
N GLU A 70 -13.96 -6.00 -1.15
CA GLU A 70 -13.84 -7.26 -0.39
C GLU A 70 -14.09 -8.48 -1.28
N LYS A 71 -15.11 -8.45 -2.15
CA LYS A 71 -15.37 -9.56 -3.09
C LYS A 71 -14.20 -9.76 -4.06
N CYS A 72 -13.66 -8.68 -4.64
CA CYS A 72 -12.46 -8.77 -5.47
C CYS A 72 -11.25 -9.32 -4.70
N LEU A 73 -11.04 -8.86 -3.46
CA LEU A 73 -9.96 -9.33 -2.61
C LEU A 73 -10.07 -10.85 -2.38
N ASN A 74 -11.26 -11.34 -2.01
CA ASN A 74 -11.46 -12.77 -1.73
C ASN A 74 -11.15 -13.64 -2.95
N ILE A 75 -11.64 -13.25 -4.14
CA ILE A 75 -11.36 -13.98 -5.38
C ILE A 75 -9.84 -13.99 -5.69
N ILE A 76 -9.16 -12.85 -5.53
CA ILE A 76 -7.70 -12.77 -5.77
C ILE A 76 -6.93 -13.65 -4.78
N VAL A 77 -7.36 -13.71 -3.51
CA VAL A 77 -6.77 -14.56 -2.47
C VAL A 77 -7.00 -16.04 -2.76
N GLU A 78 -8.19 -16.43 -3.22
CA GLU A 78 -8.51 -17.81 -3.62
C GLU A 78 -7.63 -18.29 -4.79
N PHE A 79 -7.26 -17.40 -5.70
CA PHE A 79 -6.29 -17.71 -6.75
C PHE A 79 -4.84 -17.89 -6.24
N GLY A 80 -4.54 -17.45 -5.02
CA GLY A 80 -3.30 -17.75 -4.28
C GLY A 80 -2.02 -17.35 -5.01
N GLU A 81 -1.08 -18.29 -5.12
CA GLU A 81 0.25 -18.10 -5.72
C GLU A 81 0.20 -17.47 -7.13
N LYS A 82 -0.84 -17.79 -7.92
CA LYS A 82 -0.99 -17.26 -9.28
C LYS A 82 -1.28 -15.76 -9.32
N SER A 83 -1.78 -15.20 -8.22
CA SER A 83 -2.06 -13.76 -8.07
C SER A 83 -0.80 -12.95 -7.74
N LYS A 84 0.21 -13.56 -7.11
CA LYS A 84 1.39 -12.86 -6.56
C LYS A 84 2.08 -11.92 -7.56
N PRO A 85 2.40 -12.33 -8.81
CA PRO A 85 3.12 -11.44 -9.73
C PRO A 85 2.35 -10.16 -10.06
N PHE A 86 1.03 -10.25 -10.13
CA PHE A 86 0.16 -9.12 -10.46
C PHE A 86 0.00 -8.17 -9.28
N VAL A 87 -0.17 -8.71 -8.07
CA VAL A 87 -0.28 -7.91 -6.83
C VAL A 87 1.03 -7.16 -6.58
N LYS A 88 2.17 -7.85 -6.71
CA LYS A 88 3.50 -7.22 -6.59
C LYS A 88 3.67 -6.06 -7.56
N LYS A 89 3.36 -6.28 -8.84
CA LYS A 89 3.43 -5.24 -9.88
C LYS A 89 2.56 -4.02 -9.55
N ILE A 90 1.35 -4.23 -9.01
CA ILE A 90 0.47 -3.13 -8.63
C ILE A 90 1.04 -2.32 -7.46
N ILE A 91 1.59 -2.97 -6.43
CA ILE A 91 2.24 -2.27 -5.31
C ILE A 91 3.42 -1.41 -5.80
N GLU A 92 4.16 -1.90 -6.78
CA GLU A 92 5.31 -1.20 -7.38
C GLU A 92 4.91 0.01 -8.23
N SER A 93 3.76 -0.03 -8.92
CA SER A 93 3.42 0.96 -9.95
C SER A 93 2.26 1.90 -9.61
N GLN A 94 1.33 1.52 -8.73
CA GLN A 94 0.10 2.29 -8.48
C GLN A 94 0.27 3.28 -7.33
N ARG A 95 -0.48 4.39 -7.41
CA ARG A 95 -0.57 5.41 -6.35
C ARG A 95 -1.31 4.90 -5.11
N ARG A 96 -2.45 4.24 -5.29
CA ARG A 96 -3.28 3.75 -4.17
C ARG A 96 -3.06 2.26 -3.99
N ILE A 97 -2.47 1.88 -2.86
CA ILE A 97 -1.99 0.51 -2.63
C ILE A 97 -2.53 -0.12 -1.36
N SER A 98 -3.36 0.57 -0.57
CA SER A 98 -4.01 0.03 0.64
C SER A 98 -4.71 -1.34 0.45
N TRP A 99 -5.51 -1.52 -0.60
CA TRP A 99 -6.13 -2.83 -0.90
C TRP A 99 -5.14 -3.86 -1.44
N PRO A 100 -4.26 -3.54 -2.41
CA PRO A 100 -3.16 -4.40 -2.80
C PRO A 100 -2.28 -4.89 -1.63
N ILE A 101 -1.98 -4.04 -0.64
CA ILE A 101 -1.25 -4.40 0.58
C ILE A 101 -2.03 -5.44 1.39
N LYS A 102 -3.33 -5.24 1.61
CA LYS A 102 -4.20 -6.22 2.30
C LYS A 102 -4.27 -7.58 1.58
N ILE A 103 -4.25 -7.56 0.25
CA ILE A 103 -4.18 -8.79 -0.55
C ILE A 103 -2.80 -9.43 -0.35
N ALA A 104 -1.73 -8.64 -0.41
CA ALA A 104 -0.37 -9.15 -0.28
C ALA A 104 -0.14 -9.85 1.07
N GLU A 105 -0.61 -9.26 2.16
CA GLU A 105 -0.56 -9.86 3.51
C GLU A 105 -1.18 -11.27 3.55
N LYS A 106 -2.20 -11.53 2.74
CA LYS A 106 -2.93 -12.81 2.73
C LYS A 106 -2.32 -13.87 1.81
N ILE A 107 -1.60 -13.47 0.77
CA ILE A 107 -1.11 -14.41 -0.26
C ILE A 107 0.41 -14.63 -0.23
N PHE A 108 1.18 -13.68 0.31
CA PHE A 108 2.63 -13.83 0.45
C PHE A 108 2.97 -14.43 1.80
N SER A 109 4.12 -15.11 1.88
CA SER A 109 4.69 -15.44 3.18
C SER A 109 5.02 -14.15 3.94
N HIS A 110 5.10 -14.25 5.26
CA HIS A 110 5.42 -13.11 6.13
C HIS A 110 6.71 -12.38 5.70
N ASP A 111 7.73 -13.15 5.34
CA ASP A 111 9.03 -12.63 4.90
C ASP A 111 8.92 -11.91 3.55
N GLU A 112 8.27 -12.54 2.55
CA GLU A 112 8.04 -11.92 1.24
C GLU A 112 7.19 -10.64 1.36
N TYR A 113 6.18 -10.63 2.23
CA TYR A 113 5.32 -9.47 2.45
C TYR A 113 6.13 -8.29 3.01
N ALA A 114 6.93 -8.52 4.06
CA ALA A 114 7.80 -7.50 4.63
C ALA A 114 8.79 -6.95 3.59
N GLU A 115 9.42 -7.84 2.80
CA GLU A 115 10.33 -7.45 1.74
C GLU A 115 9.66 -6.61 0.65
N ILE A 116 8.43 -6.97 0.23
CA ILE A 116 7.67 -6.19 -0.75
C ILE A 116 7.44 -4.76 -0.24
N LEU A 117 7.02 -4.61 1.01
CA LEU A 117 6.79 -3.29 1.62
C LEU A 117 8.08 -2.48 1.69
N ILE A 118 9.14 -3.04 2.26
CA ILE A 118 10.44 -2.37 2.45
C ILE A 118 11.04 -1.94 1.11
N ASN A 119 11.02 -2.80 0.10
CA ASN A 119 11.59 -2.51 -1.22
C ASN A 119 10.80 -1.45 -1.99
N ASN A 120 9.55 -1.18 -1.60
CA ASN A 120 8.69 -0.20 -2.24
C ASN A 120 8.66 1.16 -1.54
N LEU A 121 9.31 1.29 -0.37
CA LEU A 121 9.60 2.58 0.25
C LEU A 121 10.68 3.31 -0.55
N LYS A 122 10.33 4.51 -1.03
CA LYS A 122 11.27 5.38 -1.76
C LYS A 122 11.73 6.52 -0.86
N THR A 123 13.03 6.68 -0.65
CA THR A 123 13.61 7.84 0.03
C THR A 123 14.05 8.89 -0.99
N ASN A 124 14.38 10.11 -0.54
CA ASN A 124 14.78 11.24 -1.40
C ASN A 124 13.70 11.65 -2.43
N ILE A 125 12.46 11.75 -1.98
CA ILE A 125 11.32 12.12 -2.82
C ILE A 125 11.28 13.64 -2.98
N ALA A 126 10.95 14.11 -4.19
CA ALA A 126 10.62 15.51 -4.39
C ALA A 126 9.37 15.87 -3.57
N VAL A 127 9.42 16.95 -2.79
CA VAL A 127 8.35 17.33 -1.84
C VAL A 127 6.95 17.44 -2.48
N PHE A 128 6.87 17.66 -3.79
CA PHE A 128 5.61 17.82 -4.52
C PHE A 128 5.10 16.53 -5.20
N ASP A 129 5.78 15.40 -5.04
CA ASP A 129 5.30 14.12 -5.56
C ASP A 129 4.35 13.44 -4.57
N GLU A 130 3.15 14.00 -4.45
CA GLU A 130 2.07 13.51 -3.57
C GLU A 130 1.81 12.01 -3.76
N SER A 131 1.97 11.50 -4.98
CA SER A 131 1.69 10.10 -5.27
C SER A 131 2.66 9.15 -4.57
N VAL A 132 3.94 9.53 -4.47
CA VAL A 132 4.94 8.72 -3.80
C VAL A 132 4.90 8.94 -2.28
N LEU A 133 4.58 10.16 -1.83
CA LEU A 133 4.39 10.47 -0.41
C LEU A 133 3.24 9.62 0.18
N GLU A 134 2.05 9.66 -0.42
CA GLU A 134 0.88 8.88 0.03
C GLU A 134 1.17 7.37 0.04
N ARG A 135 1.85 6.85 -0.99
CA ARG A 135 2.25 5.44 -1.03
C ARG A 135 3.14 5.05 0.13
N ASN A 136 4.14 5.88 0.44
CA ASN A 136 5.04 5.58 1.55
C ASN A 136 4.33 5.63 2.89
N GLU A 137 3.39 6.56 3.09
CA GLU A 137 2.54 6.61 4.28
C GLU A 137 1.72 5.32 4.42
N GLU A 138 1.06 4.86 3.34
CA GLU A 138 0.31 3.59 3.35
C GLU A 138 1.23 2.38 3.67
N ILE A 139 2.46 2.36 3.15
CA ILE A 139 3.43 1.29 3.44
C ILE A 139 3.91 1.34 4.89
N MET A 140 4.23 2.51 5.44
CA MET A 140 4.66 2.65 6.84
C MET A 140 3.57 2.24 7.82
N LEU A 141 2.31 2.58 7.50
CA LEU A 141 1.16 2.13 8.26
C LEU A 141 1.09 0.59 8.29
N ALA A 142 1.32 -0.07 7.15
CA ALA A 142 1.34 -1.53 7.08
C ALA A 142 2.54 -2.15 7.83
N LEU A 143 3.71 -1.50 7.78
CA LEU A 143 4.92 -1.98 8.46
C LEU A 143 4.82 -1.95 9.99
N LYS A 144 3.93 -1.14 10.58
CA LYS A 144 3.64 -1.16 12.04
C LYS A 144 3.27 -2.56 12.54
N GLU A 145 2.49 -3.27 11.75
CA GLU A 145 1.94 -4.59 12.12
C GLU A 145 2.93 -5.74 11.85
N VAL A 146 3.99 -5.50 11.07
CA VAL A 146 5.01 -6.51 10.78
C VAL A 146 5.89 -6.74 12.00
N LYS A 147 5.96 -8.00 12.47
CA LYS A 147 6.78 -8.45 13.60
C LYS A 147 7.91 -9.37 13.14
N GLY A 148 8.97 -9.52 13.93
CA GLY A 148 10.12 -10.40 13.62
C GLY A 148 11.04 -9.90 12.49
N LYS A 149 10.83 -8.67 12.01
CA LYS A 149 11.64 -7.99 10.97
C LYS A 149 12.06 -6.59 11.41
N GLU A 150 12.07 -6.34 12.72
CA GLU A 150 12.22 -5.02 13.32
C GLU A 150 13.51 -4.34 12.84
N GLU A 151 14.64 -5.05 12.81
CA GLU A 151 15.94 -4.47 12.45
C GLU A 151 15.93 -3.83 11.04
N ILE A 152 15.45 -4.55 10.03
CA ILE A 152 15.42 -4.03 8.66
C ILE A 152 14.37 -2.93 8.49
N ILE A 153 13.22 -3.05 9.18
CA ILE A 153 12.17 -2.03 9.16
C ILE A 153 12.70 -0.73 9.77
N VAL A 154 13.26 -0.81 10.97
CA VAL A 154 13.81 0.34 11.70
C VAL A 154 14.87 1.03 10.87
N ASN A 155 15.86 0.28 10.37
CA ASN A 155 16.92 0.83 9.52
C ASN A 155 16.35 1.60 8.32
N LYS A 156 15.33 1.06 7.65
CA LYS A 156 14.74 1.72 6.47
C LYS A 156 13.87 2.91 6.82
N VAL A 157 13.03 2.78 7.85
CA VAL A 157 12.05 3.81 8.25
C VAL A 157 12.74 5.03 8.85
N THR A 158 13.86 4.85 9.56
CA THR A 158 14.64 5.96 10.12
C THR A 158 15.10 6.98 9.07
N GLU A 159 15.36 6.56 7.82
CA GLU A 159 15.70 7.48 6.72
C GLU A 159 14.63 8.58 6.52
N PHE A 160 13.37 8.30 6.86
CA PHE A 160 12.24 9.21 6.65
C PHE A 160 12.05 10.27 7.74
N LEU A 161 12.71 10.13 8.90
CA LEU A 161 12.71 11.14 9.95
C LEU A 161 13.36 12.46 9.50
N SER A 162 14.19 12.40 8.45
CA SER A 162 14.80 13.58 7.82
C SER A 162 13.98 14.15 6.66
N SER A 163 12.77 13.64 6.40
CA SER A 163 11.92 14.14 5.32
C SER A 163 11.55 15.62 5.53
N ARG A 164 11.40 16.35 4.42
CA ARG A 164 10.85 17.72 4.46
C ARG A 164 9.33 17.71 4.61
N ASP A 165 8.68 16.65 4.15
CA ASP A 165 7.25 16.44 4.34
C ASP A 165 6.98 16.01 5.80
N GLU A 166 6.10 16.76 6.48
CA GLU A 166 5.79 16.51 7.90
C GLU A 166 4.95 15.24 8.09
N ASN A 167 4.01 14.94 7.19
CA ASN A 167 3.16 13.76 7.31
C ASN A 167 3.99 12.48 7.20
N LEU A 168 4.96 12.46 6.28
CA LEU A 168 5.88 11.35 6.13
C LEU A 168 6.81 11.18 7.35
N LYS A 169 7.26 12.29 7.96
CA LYS A 169 8.01 12.23 9.23
C LYS A 169 7.16 11.65 10.36
N MET A 170 5.91 12.06 10.46
CA MET A 170 4.97 11.56 11.46
C MET A 170 4.67 10.08 11.26
N ALA A 171 4.40 9.64 10.02
CA ALA A 171 4.18 8.24 9.69
C ALA A 171 5.40 7.37 10.03
N ALA A 172 6.62 7.88 9.78
CA ALA A 172 7.85 7.21 10.15
C ALA A 172 8.00 7.09 11.67
N LEU A 173 7.71 8.16 12.41
CA LEU A 173 7.75 8.16 13.87
C LEU A 173 6.76 7.18 14.48
N GLU A 174 5.51 7.16 14.01
CA GLU A 174 4.50 6.20 14.44
C GLU A 174 4.88 4.75 14.14
N CYS A 175 5.52 4.51 12.98
CA CYS A 175 6.03 3.20 12.62
C CYS A 175 7.13 2.77 13.60
N LEU A 176 8.11 3.64 13.85
CA LEU A 176 9.20 3.38 14.80
C LEU A 176 8.69 3.17 16.23
N GLU A 177 7.67 3.91 16.66
CA GLU A 177 7.04 3.74 17.97
C GLU A 177 6.50 2.32 18.15
N GLU A 178 5.78 1.79 17.15
CA GLU A 178 5.26 0.44 17.21
C GLU A 178 6.39 -0.61 17.25
N GLN A 179 7.44 -0.40 16.46
CA GLN A 179 8.61 -1.29 16.44
C GLN A 179 9.40 -1.22 17.76
N ALA A 180 9.47 -0.06 18.41
CA ALA A 180 10.18 0.17 19.67
C ALA A 180 9.64 -0.65 20.84
N LYS A 181 8.41 -1.19 20.73
CA LYS A 181 7.87 -2.14 21.72
C LYS A 181 8.69 -3.43 21.80
N GLN A 182 9.36 -3.82 20.72
CA GLN A 182 10.14 -5.06 20.63
C GLN A 182 11.59 -4.83 20.17
N ASN A 183 11.96 -3.60 19.79
CA ASN A 183 13.28 -3.26 19.28
C ASN A 183 13.91 -2.08 20.05
N ILE A 184 15.01 -2.35 20.74
CA ILE A 184 15.71 -1.34 21.56
C ILE A 184 16.28 -0.20 20.71
N THR A 185 16.77 -0.49 19.50
CA THR A 185 17.34 0.52 18.60
C THR A 185 16.29 1.54 18.17
N ALA A 186 15.08 1.10 17.85
CA ALA A 186 13.96 2.00 17.54
C ALA A 186 13.64 2.93 18.73
N LYS A 187 13.61 2.38 19.94
CA LYS A 187 13.42 3.16 21.17
C LYS A 187 14.52 4.20 21.35
N GLU A 188 15.78 3.82 21.21
CA GLU A 188 16.94 4.72 21.32
C GLU A 188 16.90 5.84 20.29
N ILE A 189 16.51 5.54 19.05
CA ILE A 189 16.32 6.55 18.00
C ILE A 189 15.30 7.60 18.46
N ILE A 190 14.14 7.18 18.98
CA ILE A 190 13.09 8.10 19.44
C ILE A 190 13.57 8.94 20.63
N ILE A 191 14.27 8.34 21.60
CA ILE A 191 14.85 9.08 22.72
C ILE A 191 15.87 10.11 22.20
N ASN A 192 16.74 9.73 21.28
CA ASN A 192 17.75 10.64 20.72
C ASN A 192 17.13 11.82 19.95
N LEU A 193 15.95 11.63 19.34
CA LEU A 193 15.21 12.75 18.72
C LEU A 193 14.87 13.83 19.75
N SER A 194 14.46 13.46 20.98
CA SER A 194 14.10 14.43 22.04
C SER A 194 15.25 15.35 22.47
N ASN A 195 16.50 14.99 22.17
CA ASN A 195 17.67 15.81 22.45
C ASN A 195 17.91 16.91 21.41
N GLN A 196 17.16 16.90 20.30
CA GLN A 196 17.26 17.92 19.26
C GLN A 196 16.64 19.24 19.75
N PRO A 197 17.20 20.40 19.34
CA PRO A 197 16.61 21.69 19.68
C PRO A 197 15.23 21.84 19.04
N VAL A 198 14.28 22.33 19.83
CA VAL A 198 12.95 22.73 19.34
C VAL A 198 13.09 24.04 18.58
N THR A 199 12.57 24.05 17.36
CA THR A 199 12.48 25.21 16.47
C THR A 199 11.02 25.41 16.08
N ASP A 200 10.69 26.57 15.50
CA ASP A 200 9.34 26.83 14.99
C ASP A 200 8.91 25.78 13.95
N GLU A 201 9.87 25.33 13.12
CA GLU A 201 9.64 24.37 12.02
C GLU A 201 9.43 22.92 12.48
N ASN A 202 9.95 22.51 13.65
CA ASN A 202 9.84 21.13 14.14
C ASN A 202 9.01 21.00 15.43
N SER A 203 8.49 22.11 15.97
CA SER A 203 7.79 22.16 17.26
C SER A 203 6.69 21.12 17.41
N ARG A 204 5.85 20.94 16.39
CA ARG A 204 4.79 19.92 16.36
C ARG A 204 5.35 18.49 16.42
N PHE A 205 6.33 18.19 15.57
CA PHE A 205 7.01 16.90 15.55
C PHE A 205 7.66 16.57 16.90
N MET A 206 8.40 17.52 17.48
CA MET A 206 9.03 17.38 18.79
C MET A 206 8.01 17.19 19.91
N GLY A 207 6.85 17.85 19.82
CA GLY A 207 5.74 17.62 20.74
C GLY A 207 5.24 16.17 20.74
N VAL A 208 5.14 15.56 19.55
CA VAL A 208 4.75 14.14 19.41
C VAL A 208 5.83 13.22 19.96
N VAL A 209 7.11 13.45 19.62
CA VAL A 209 8.24 12.67 20.16
C VAL A 209 8.22 12.62 21.69
N ASN A 210 8.09 13.78 22.34
CA ASN A 210 8.05 13.87 23.80
C ASN A 210 6.80 13.20 24.39
N SER A 211 5.66 13.30 23.71
CA SER A 211 4.43 12.64 24.13
C SER A 211 4.55 11.11 24.09
N ILE A 212 5.21 10.56 23.07
CA ILE A 212 5.49 9.12 22.95
C ILE A 212 6.38 8.66 24.11
N ILE A 213 7.51 9.34 24.33
CA ILE A 213 8.45 9.02 25.40
C ILE A 213 7.74 9.00 26.77
N GLN A 214 6.90 10.01 27.03
CA GLN A 214 6.12 10.10 28.26
C GLN A 214 5.09 8.95 28.37
N ALA A 215 4.34 8.67 27.31
CA ALA A 215 3.30 7.66 27.29
C ALA A 215 3.85 6.26 27.59
N HIS A 216 5.02 5.92 27.03
CA HIS A 216 5.68 4.64 27.25
C HIS A 216 6.62 4.61 28.45
N LYS A 217 6.79 5.74 29.16
CA LYS A 217 7.72 5.90 30.29
C LYS A 217 9.15 5.50 29.94
N TRP A 218 9.60 5.91 28.76
CA TRP A 218 10.96 5.70 28.32
C TRP A 218 11.86 6.74 28.97
N ALA A 219 12.47 6.36 30.10
CA ALA A 219 13.51 7.14 30.77
C ALA A 219 14.90 6.78 30.22
#